data_AF-A0A7Z7MV46-F1
#
_entry.id   AF-A0A7Z7MV46-F1
#
_cell.length_a   1.000
_cell.length_b   1.000
_cell.length_c   1.000
_cell.angle_alpha   90.00
_cell.angle_beta   90.00
_cell.angle_gamma   90.00
#
_symmetry.space_group_name_H-M   'P 1'
#
loop_
_entity.id
_entity.type
_entity.pdbx_description
1 polymer ?
#
loop_
_entity_poly.entity_id
_entity_poly.type
_entity_poly.pdbx_seq_one_letter_code
_entity_poly.pdbx_strand_id
1 'polypeptide(L)'
;MDYSNNDNLLIQGYFTTALLVELKNANFLNSEYYKSRQFQDKFVQDNLPTVGIDNQGALLMVLYMLLVVPRQLLETKFPTEFHSINDDVEKLAASTTSSYKKDAQGVDHVRHLRNAVSHARVNFTQDGTVTFRDEDGQGSIWEATFPLSNIGHLLTSLQVIFMKYVESVKGGFRA
;
A
#
# COMPACT_ATOMS: atom_id res chain seq x y z
N MET A 1 -4.35 11.69 24.54
CA MET A 1 -4.50 10.41 23.81
C MET A 1 -3.16 9.73 23.95
N ASP A 2 -3.04 8.70 24.79
CA ASP A 2 -1.77 7.99 24.95
C ASP A 2 -1.85 6.66 24.20
N TYR A 3 -1.80 6.76 22.87
CA TYR A 3 -1.48 5.63 22.01
C TYR A 3 -0.02 5.24 22.25
N SER A 4 0.33 3.96 22.11
CA SER A 4 1.76 3.62 22.04
C SER A 4 2.37 4.30 20.81
N ASN A 5 3.68 4.55 20.82
CA ASN A 5 4.37 5.16 19.67
C ASN A 5 4.14 4.36 18.37
N ASN A 6 3.99 3.04 18.48
CA ASN A 6 3.70 2.16 17.34
C ASN A 6 2.25 2.32 16.85
N ASP A 7 1.28 2.42 17.74
CA ASP A 7 -0.12 2.65 17.36
C ASP A 7 -0.28 4.03 16.70
N ASN A 8 0.40 5.05 17.26
CA ASN A 8 0.44 6.40 16.69
C ASN A 8 0.95 6.41 15.25
N LEU A 9 2.08 5.74 15.00
CA LEU A 9 2.68 5.67 13.67
C LEU A 9 1.70 5.07 12.65
N LEU A 10 1.03 3.98 13.03
CA LEU A 10 0.05 3.31 12.17
C LEU A 10 -1.17 4.19 11.91
N ILE A 11 -1.77 4.74 12.97
CA ILE A 11 -2.97 5.58 12.86
C ILE A 11 -2.69 6.81 12.00
N GLN A 12 -1.57 7.50 12.21
CA GLN A 12 -1.20 8.69 11.45
C GLN A 12 -0.94 8.38 9.97
N GLY A 13 -0.28 7.26 9.69
CA GLY A 13 -0.07 6.78 8.33
C GLY A 13 -1.39 6.55 7.60
N TYR A 14 -2.33 5.86 8.26
CA TYR A 14 -3.65 5.63 7.70
C TYR A 14 -4.47 6.91 7.51
N PHE A 15 -4.45 7.83 8.47
CA PHE A 15 -5.12 9.12 8.33
C PHE A 15 -4.60 9.92 7.13
N THR A 16 -3.29 9.88 6.91
CA THR A 16 -2.68 10.54 5.75
C THR A 16 -3.16 9.91 4.45
N THR A 17 -3.15 8.58 4.35
CA THR A 17 -3.70 7.87 3.19
C THR A 17 -5.18 8.19 2.95
N ALA A 18 -6.01 8.13 4.00
CA ALA A 18 -7.43 8.42 3.91
C ALA A 18 -7.69 9.87 3.47
N LEU A 19 -6.91 10.84 3.98
CA LEU A 19 -7.01 12.23 3.57
C LEU A 19 -6.72 12.40 2.07
N LEU A 20 -5.70 11.72 1.53
CA LEU A 20 -5.39 11.79 0.09
C LEU A 20 -6.56 11.28 -0.76
N VAL A 21 -7.21 10.20 -0.33
CA VAL A 21 -8.41 9.66 -0.99
C VAL A 21 -9.57 10.65 -0.93
N GLU A 22 -9.84 11.26 0.22
CA GLU A 22 -10.90 12.26 0.35
C GLU A 22 -10.64 13.52 -0.49
N LEU A 23 -9.39 13.97 -0.58
CA LEU A 23 -9.01 15.08 -1.45
C LEU A 23 -9.24 14.75 -2.93
N LYS A 24 -8.95 13.51 -3.34
CA LYS A 24 -9.24 13.04 -4.70
C LYS A 24 -10.75 13.01 -4.95
N ASN A 25 -11.53 12.42 -4.05
CA ASN A 25 -12.99 12.32 -4.14
C ASN A 25 -13.66 13.70 -4.20
N ALA A 26 -13.12 14.67 -3.46
CA ALA A 26 -13.57 16.05 -3.47
C ALA A 26 -13.11 16.87 -4.69
N ASN A 27 -12.40 16.24 -5.65
CA ASN A 27 -11.82 16.89 -6.82
C ASN A 27 -10.93 18.11 -6.45
N PHE A 28 -10.18 17.99 -5.34
CA PHE A 28 -9.48 19.11 -4.71
C PHE A 28 -8.54 19.86 -5.65
N LEU A 29 -7.74 19.14 -6.47
CA LEU A 29 -6.77 19.76 -7.38
C LEU A 29 -7.42 20.64 -8.47
N ASN A 30 -8.70 20.44 -8.75
CA ASN A 30 -9.47 21.24 -9.71
C ASN A 30 -10.35 22.31 -9.04
N SER A 31 -10.35 22.38 -7.70
CA SER A 31 -11.15 23.34 -6.94
C SER A 31 -10.64 24.77 -7.07
N GLU A 32 -11.54 25.75 -6.93
CA GLU A 32 -11.16 27.18 -6.85
C GLU A 32 -10.27 27.47 -5.64
N TYR A 33 -10.42 26.68 -4.57
CA TYR A 33 -9.53 26.75 -3.42
C TYR A 33 -8.09 26.44 -3.84
N TYR A 34 -7.83 25.32 -4.53
CA TYR A 34 -6.48 24.97 -4.95
C TYR A 34 -5.89 26.03 -5.90
N LYS A 35 -6.66 26.46 -6.91
CA LYS A 35 -6.23 27.46 -7.90
C LYS A 35 -5.89 28.83 -7.30
N SER A 36 -6.59 29.24 -6.23
CA SER A 36 -6.36 30.53 -5.58
C SER A 36 -5.17 30.56 -4.62
N ARG A 37 -4.59 29.41 -4.28
CA ARG A 37 -3.43 29.33 -3.39
C ARG A 37 -2.14 29.73 -4.11
N GLN A 38 -1.18 30.21 -3.35
CA GLN A 38 0.19 30.41 -3.83
C GLN A 38 1.10 29.48 -3.06
N PHE A 39 1.58 28.44 -3.74
CA PHE A 39 2.54 27.52 -3.16
C PHE A 39 3.93 28.18 -3.20
N GLN A 40 4.77 27.85 -2.22
CA GLN A 40 6.18 28.26 -2.23
C GLN A 40 6.92 27.61 -3.41
N ASP A 41 6.60 26.35 -3.71
CA ASP A 41 7.10 25.63 -4.86
C ASP A 41 6.08 25.68 -6.01
N LYS A 42 6.42 26.45 -7.05
CA LYS A 42 5.58 26.59 -8.25
C LYS A 42 5.59 25.36 -9.13
N PHE A 43 6.70 24.62 -9.18
CA PHE A 43 6.78 23.39 -9.94
C PHE A 43 5.76 22.38 -9.42
N VAL A 44 5.62 22.23 -8.10
CA VAL A 44 4.60 21.38 -7.50
C VAL A 44 3.19 21.87 -7.83
N GLN A 45 2.92 23.17 -7.69
CA GLN A 45 1.59 23.73 -7.96
C GLN A 45 1.14 23.51 -9.42
N ASP A 46 2.05 23.69 -10.37
CA ASP A 46 1.72 23.65 -11.79
C ASP A 46 1.59 22.20 -12.31
N ASN A 47 2.34 21.26 -11.73
CA ASN A 47 2.38 19.88 -12.24
C ASN A 47 1.50 18.89 -11.46
N LEU A 48 1.20 19.15 -10.19
CA LEU A 48 0.41 18.24 -9.37
C LEU A 48 -0.99 17.96 -9.95
N PRO A 49 -1.75 18.93 -10.51
CA PRO A 49 -3.02 18.65 -11.18
C PRO A 49 -2.90 17.66 -12.36
N THR A 50 -1.80 17.73 -13.11
CA THR A 50 -1.51 16.85 -14.24
C THR A 50 -1.13 15.44 -13.78
N VAL A 51 -0.32 15.34 -12.72
CA VAL A 51 0.14 14.06 -12.17
C VAL A 51 -0.94 13.36 -11.34
N GLY A 52 -1.80 14.13 -10.67
CA GLY A 52 -2.86 13.63 -9.79
C GLY A 52 -2.37 13.29 -8.38
N ILE A 53 -3.32 13.20 -7.43
CA ILE A 53 -3.07 12.78 -6.04
C ILE A 53 -2.86 11.26 -5.98
N ASP A 54 -3.58 10.53 -6.80
CA ASP A 54 -3.63 9.07 -6.94
C ASP A 54 -2.57 8.53 -7.91
N ASN A 55 -1.40 9.17 -7.92
CA ASN A 55 -0.31 8.79 -8.82
C ASN A 55 0.44 7.52 -8.35
N GLN A 56 1.34 7.02 -9.20
CA GLN A 56 2.14 5.82 -8.93
C GLN A 56 2.97 5.91 -7.63
N GLY A 57 3.49 7.11 -7.32
CA GLY A 57 4.20 7.36 -6.07
C GLY A 57 3.29 7.26 -4.84
N ALA A 58 2.06 7.77 -4.95
CA ALA A 58 1.05 7.63 -3.90
C ALA A 58 0.69 6.16 -3.66
N LEU A 59 0.51 5.37 -4.71
CA LEU A 59 0.28 3.92 -4.58
C LEU A 59 1.41 3.24 -3.80
N LEU A 60 2.68 3.54 -4.12
CA LEU A 60 3.82 2.96 -3.41
C LEU A 60 3.84 3.38 -1.93
N MET A 61 3.56 4.64 -1.61
CA MET A 61 3.46 5.11 -0.22
C MET A 61 2.34 4.42 0.56
N VAL A 62 1.18 4.22 -0.07
CA VAL A 62 0.05 3.51 0.54
C VAL A 62 0.42 2.05 0.79
N LEU A 63 1.01 1.36 -0.19
CA LEU A 63 1.48 -0.01 -0.01
C LEU A 63 2.54 -0.11 1.10
N TYR A 64 3.48 0.83 1.16
CA TYR A 64 4.48 0.88 2.22
C TYR A 64 3.81 0.99 3.60
N MET A 65 2.80 1.86 3.72
CA MET A 65 2.06 2.05 4.95
C MET A 65 1.21 0.84 5.34
N LEU A 66 0.64 0.11 4.38
CA LEU A 66 -0.23 -1.03 4.67
C LEU A 66 0.51 -2.37 4.82
N LEU A 67 1.68 -2.52 4.21
CA LEU A 67 2.44 -3.79 4.19
C LEU A 67 3.73 -3.74 5.00
N VAL A 68 4.48 -2.62 4.93
CA VAL A 68 5.85 -2.56 5.45
C VAL A 68 5.85 -2.12 6.91
N VAL A 69 5.28 -0.94 7.19
CA VAL A 69 5.24 -0.37 8.55
C VAL A 69 4.55 -1.28 9.57
N PRO A 70 3.36 -1.84 9.30
CA PRO A 70 2.61 -2.60 10.30
C PRO A 70 3.04 -4.05 10.48
N ARG A 71 4.01 -4.55 9.70
CA ARG A 71 4.25 -5.99 9.49
C ARG A 71 4.07 -6.83 10.76
N GLN A 72 4.97 -6.67 11.73
CA GLN A 72 4.99 -7.53 12.91
C GLN A 72 3.69 -7.42 13.72
N LEU A 73 3.06 -6.25 13.73
CA LEU A 73 1.88 -6.00 14.52
C LEU A 73 0.63 -6.62 13.89
N LEU A 74 0.38 -6.35 12.60
CA LEU A 74 -0.82 -6.88 11.93
C LEU A 74 -0.71 -8.37 11.65
N GLU A 75 0.47 -8.88 11.27
CA GLU A 75 0.70 -10.31 11.05
C GLU A 75 0.48 -11.11 12.35
N THR A 76 0.89 -10.58 13.50
CA THR A 76 0.66 -11.23 14.81
C THR A 76 -0.79 -11.11 15.28
N LYS A 77 -1.44 -9.96 15.06
CA LYS A 77 -2.78 -9.67 15.62
C LYS A 77 -3.92 -10.21 14.75
N PHE A 78 -3.72 -10.29 13.43
CA PHE A 78 -4.70 -10.74 12.44
C PHE A 78 -4.08 -11.76 11.47
N PRO A 79 -3.56 -12.90 11.95
CA PRO A 79 -2.81 -13.84 11.11
C PRO A 79 -3.66 -14.46 9.99
N THR A 80 -4.96 -14.71 10.25
CA THR A 80 -5.86 -15.31 9.27
C THR A 80 -6.15 -14.35 8.13
N GLU A 81 -6.49 -13.10 8.42
CA GLU A 81 -6.73 -12.10 7.39
C GLU A 81 -5.46 -11.73 6.64
N PHE A 82 -4.32 -11.69 7.33
CA PHE A 82 -3.05 -11.45 6.67
C PHE A 82 -2.68 -12.61 5.73
N HIS A 83 -2.99 -13.86 6.11
CA HIS A 83 -2.81 -15.02 5.26
C HIS A 83 -3.71 -14.97 4.02
N SER A 84 -4.96 -14.52 4.12
CA SER A 84 -5.85 -14.41 2.95
C SER A 84 -5.36 -13.44 1.88
N ILE A 85 -4.45 -12.51 2.21
CA ILE A 85 -3.81 -11.65 1.21
C ILE A 85 -2.91 -12.48 0.26
N ASN A 86 -2.35 -13.61 0.68
CA ASN A 86 -1.63 -14.50 -0.24
C ASN A 86 -2.56 -15.00 -1.35
N ASP A 87 -3.76 -15.47 -0.98
CA ASP A 87 -4.76 -15.92 -1.94
C ASP A 87 -5.22 -14.78 -2.86
N ASP A 88 -5.34 -13.56 -2.33
CA ASP A 88 -5.69 -12.39 -3.14
C ASP A 88 -4.59 -12.08 -4.16
N VAL A 89 -3.31 -12.20 -3.80
CA VAL A 89 -2.21 -12.03 -4.76
C VAL A 89 -2.31 -13.05 -5.88
N GLU A 90 -2.50 -14.34 -5.57
CA GLU A 90 -2.64 -15.38 -6.59
C GLU A 90 -3.83 -15.14 -7.53
N LYS A 91 -4.96 -14.65 -6.99
CA LYS A 91 -6.18 -14.40 -7.78
C LYS A 91 -6.09 -13.13 -8.63
N LEU A 92 -5.47 -12.08 -8.10
CA LEU A 92 -5.49 -10.74 -8.71
C LEU A 92 -4.31 -10.52 -9.66
N ALA A 93 -3.19 -11.20 -9.45
CA ALA A 93 -2.04 -11.13 -10.33
C ALA A 93 -2.34 -11.79 -11.68
N ALA A 94 -1.85 -11.18 -12.75
CA ALA A 94 -1.81 -11.82 -14.07
C ALA A 94 -0.77 -12.94 -14.11
N SER A 95 0.32 -12.79 -13.34
CA SER A 95 1.33 -13.83 -13.18
C SER A 95 2.07 -13.68 -11.86
N THR A 96 2.53 -14.82 -11.32
CA THR A 96 3.44 -14.91 -10.19
C THR A 96 4.50 -15.97 -10.44
N THR A 97 5.75 -15.70 -10.11
CA THR A 97 6.86 -16.67 -10.19
C THR A 97 7.72 -16.57 -8.94
N SER A 98 8.34 -17.69 -8.54
CA SER A 98 9.36 -17.73 -7.48
C SER A 98 10.44 -18.74 -7.81
N SER A 99 11.70 -18.35 -7.63
CA SER A 99 12.86 -19.26 -7.65
C SER A 99 13.42 -19.55 -6.26
N TYR A 100 12.78 -19.04 -5.20
CA TYR A 100 13.19 -19.29 -3.82
C TYR A 100 12.94 -20.75 -3.42
N LYS A 101 14.00 -21.46 -3.02
CA LYS A 101 13.90 -22.86 -2.57
C LYS A 101 12.92 -23.07 -1.41
N LYS A 102 12.82 -22.08 -0.51
CA LYS A 102 11.93 -22.11 0.66
C LYS A 102 10.44 -22.05 0.29
N ASP A 103 10.11 -21.63 -0.92
CA ASP A 103 8.73 -21.55 -1.39
C ASP A 103 8.23 -22.85 -2.03
N ALA A 104 9.05 -23.92 -2.02
CA ALA A 104 8.72 -25.21 -2.64
C ALA A 104 7.44 -25.87 -2.06
N GLN A 105 7.01 -25.47 -0.87
CA GLN A 105 5.80 -25.97 -0.20
C GLN A 105 4.64 -24.95 -0.23
N GLY A 106 4.81 -23.83 -0.90
CA GLY A 106 3.88 -22.70 -0.92
C GLY A 106 4.62 -21.37 -0.88
N VAL A 107 4.16 -20.43 -1.69
CA VAL A 107 4.77 -19.10 -1.81
C VAL A 107 4.13 -18.15 -0.81
N ASP A 108 4.95 -17.51 0.02
CA ASP A 108 4.50 -16.40 0.86
C ASP A 108 4.58 -15.09 0.06
N HIS A 109 3.57 -14.89 -0.79
CA HIS A 109 3.42 -13.73 -1.65
C HIS A 109 3.41 -12.41 -0.86
N VAL A 110 2.79 -12.38 0.32
CA VAL A 110 2.72 -11.17 1.14
C VAL A 110 4.10 -10.75 1.61
N ARG A 111 4.93 -11.69 2.07
CA ARG A 111 6.32 -11.44 2.44
C ARG A 111 7.11 -10.88 1.27
N HIS A 112 6.98 -11.46 0.09
CA HIS A 112 7.71 -11.00 -1.09
C HIS A 112 7.24 -9.64 -1.59
N LEU A 113 5.93 -9.43 -1.67
CA LEU A 113 5.33 -8.16 -2.06
C LEU A 113 5.81 -7.03 -1.13
N ARG A 114 5.80 -7.28 0.19
CA ARG A 114 6.32 -6.33 1.17
C ARG A 114 7.80 -6.03 0.94
N ASN A 115 8.63 -7.06 0.72
CA ASN A 115 10.05 -6.87 0.47
C ASN A 115 10.28 -6.03 -0.79
N ALA A 116 9.58 -6.34 -1.89
CA ALA A 116 9.63 -5.55 -3.12
C ALA A 116 9.27 -4.08 -2.88
N VAL A 117 8.18 -3.81 -2.14
CA VAL A 117 7.76 -2.44 -1.77
C VAL A 117 8.80 -1.75 -0.90
N SER A 118 9.36 -2.43 0.11
CA SER A 118 10.36 -1.87 1.03
C SER A 118 11.67 -1.47 0.34
N HIS A 119 12.00 -2.15 -0.76
CA HIS A 119 13.17 -1.85 -1.58
C HIS A 119 12.84 -1.01 -2.83
N ALA A 120 11.60 -0.51 -2.94
CA ALA A 120 11.10 0.21 -4.11
C ALA A 120 11.36 -0.52 -5.44
N ARG A 121 11.33 -1.86 -5.43
CA ARG A 121 11.49 -2.73 -6.60
C ARG A 121 10.14 -2.94 -7.26
N VAL A 122 9.59 -1.84 -7.76
CA VAL A 122 8.26 -1.76 -8.38
C VAL A 122 8.41 -1.09 -9.73
N ASN A 123 7.90 -1.72 -10.79
CA ASN A 123 7.96 -1.21 -12.14
C ASN A 123 6.55 -1.00 -12.69
N PHE A 124 6.26 0.21 -13.13
CA PHE A 124 5.02 0.56 -13.83
C PHE A 124 5.27 0.62 -15.32
N THR A 125 4.39 0.01 -16.09
CA THR A 125 4.51 -0.06 -17.55
C THR A 125 3.39 0.72 -18.23
N GLN A 126 3.63 1.15 -19.47
CA GLN A 126 2.67 1.95 -20.24
C GLN A 126 1.41 1.16 -20.64
N ASP A 127 1.49 -0.17 -20.62
CA ASP A 127 0.37 -1.09 -20.88
C ASP A 127 -0.61 -1.20 -19.70
N GLY A 128 -0.37 -0.45 -18.62
CA GLY A 128 -1.28 -0.41 -17.47
C GLY A 128 -1.08 -1.58 -16.50
N THR A 129 0.13 -2.11 -16.39
CA THR A 129 0.49 -3.11 -15.38
C THR A 129 1.53 -2.59 -14.39
N VAL A 130 1.63 -3.30 -13.27
CA VAL A 130 2.63 -3.07 -12.23
C VAL A 130 3.28 -4.40 -11.85
N THR A 131 4.61 -4.43 -11.85
CA THR A 131 5.40 -5.60 -11.46
C THR A 131 6.14 -5.32 -10.17
N PHE A 132 6.00 -6.23 -9.21
CA PHE A 132 6.74 -6.25 -7.95
C PHE A 132 7.82 -7.32 -8.01
N ARG A 133 9.04 -6.97 -7.60
CA ARG A 133 10.19 -7.88 -7.65
C ARG A 133 10.91 -7.95 -6.31
N ASP A 134 10.89 -9.12 -5.67
CA ASP A 134 11.74 -9.43 -4.53
C ASP A 134 12.98 -10.20 -5.00
N GLU A 135 14.13 -9.90 -4.41
CA GLU A 135 15.40 -10.54 -4.74
C GLU A 135 16.27 -10.62 -3.48
N ASP A 136 16.79 -11.82 -3.19
CA ASP A 136 17.73 -12.02 -2.09
C ASP A 136 19.19 -11.92 -2.54
N GLY A 137 20.12 -11.91 -1.58
CA GLY A 137 21.55 -11.84 -1.87
C GLY A 137 22.13 -13.09 -2.56
N GLN A 138 21.33 -14.13 -2.78
CA GLN A 138 21.72 -15.37 -3.48
C GLN A 138 21.20 -15.39 -4.92
N GLY A 139 20.50 -14.34 -5.36
CA GLY A 139 19.90 -14.24 -6.70
C GLY A 139 18.57 -14.98 -6.84
N SER A 140 17.97 -15.44 -5.74
CA SER A 140 16.59 -15.95 -5.77
C SER A 140 15.64 -14.78 -5.99
N ILE A 141 14.65 -14.97 -6.86
CA ILE A 141 13.73 -13.92 -7.31
C ILE A 141 12.30 -14.38 -7.13
N TRP A 142 11.45 -13.45 -6.71
CA TRP A 142 10.01 -13.57 -6.79
C TRP A 142 9.49 -12.38 -7.57
N GLU A 143 8.58 -12.63 -8.50
CA GLU A 143 7.93 -11.59 -9.30
C GLU A 143 6.42 -11.80 -9.32
N ALA A 144 5.68 -10.71 -9.21
CA ALA A 144 4.24 -10.70 -9.43
C ALA A 144 3.85 -9.48 -10.26
N THR A 145 3.08 -9.72 -11.32
CA THR A 145 2.58 -8.68 -12.21
C THR A 145 1.07 -8.58 -12.10
N PHE A 146 0.59 -7.36 -11.86
CA PHE A 146 -0.83 -7.05 -11.72
C PHE A 146 -1.28 -6.08 -12.80
N PRO A 147 -2.46 -6.27 -13.40
CA PRO A 147 -3.17 -5.16 -14.03
C PRO A 147 -3.41 -4.06 -12.99
N LEU A 148 -3.20 -2.78 -13.36
CA LEU A 148 -3.46 -1.66 -12.45
C LEU A 148 -4.93 -1.61 -11.99
N SER A 149 -5.87 -2.09 -12.81
CA SER A 149 -7.27 -2.24 -12.41
C SER A 149 -7.45 -3.16 -11.20
N ASN A 150 -6.56 -4.15 -11.03
CA ASN A 150 -6.67 -5.16 -9.98
C ASN A 150 -5.96 -4.74 -8.69
N ILE A 151 -5.01 -3.80 -8.75
CA ILE A 151 -4.27 -3.35 -7.55
C ILE A 151 -5.20 -2.68 -6.54
N GLY A 152 -6.26 -2.02 -7.01
CA GLY A 152 -7.27 -1.42 -6.13
C GLY A 152 -7.98 -2.45 -5.24
N HIS A 153 -8.20 -3.66 -5.74
CA HIS A 153 -8.78 -4.75 -4.95
C HIS A 153 -7.82 -5.22 -3.85
N LEU A 154 -6.53 -5.38 -4.17
CA LEU A 154 -5.50 -5.73 -3.19
C LEU A 154 -5.39 -4.66 -2.09
N LEU A 155 -5.40 -3.38 -2.47
CA LEU A 155 -5.40 -2.26 -1.52
C LEU A 155 -6.63 -2.29 -0.61
N THR A 156 -7.80 -2.62 -1.16
CA THR A 156 -9.05 -2.74 -0.38
C THR A 156 -8.93 -3.85 0.66
N SER A 157 -8.44 -5.04 0.30
CA SER A 157 -8.21 -6.14 1.24
C SER A 157 -7.26 -5.73 2.36
N LEU A 158 -6.15 -5.06 2.03
CA LEU A 158 -5.19 -4.55 3.02
C LEU A 158 -5.81 -3.49 3.94
N GLN A 159 -6.61 -2.58 3.38
CA GLN A 159 -7.30 -1.54 4.13
C GLN A 159 -8.30 -2.13 5.13
N VAL A 160 -9.00 -3.22 4.79
CA VAL A 160 -9.94 -3.89 5.71
C VAL A 160 -9.21 -4.40 6.96
N ILE A 161 -8.02 -4.99 6.81
CA ILE A 161 -7.19 -5.44 7.94
C ILE A 161 -6.80 -4.25 8.80
N PHE A 162 -6.39 -3.15 8.15
CA PHE A 162 -6.01 -1.93 8.84
C PHE A 162 -7.17 -1.29 9.61
N MET A 163 -8.37 -1.34 9.04
CA MET A 163 -9.58 -0.82 9.70
C MET A 163 -9.95 -1.65 10.92
N LYS A 164 -9.88 -3.00 10.82
CA LYS A 164 -10.03 -3.87 12.00
C LYS A 164 -9.03 -3.53 13.09
N TYR A 165 -7.79 -3.23 12.72
CA TYR A 165 -6.78 -2.79 13.67
C TYR A 165 -7.18 -1.47 14.35
N VAL A 166 -7.50 -0.43 13.57
CA VAL A 166 -7.94 0.87 14.09
C VAL A 166 -9.17 0.72 14.99
N GLU A 167 -10.14 -0.10 14.61
CA GLU A 167 -11.31 -0.42 15.43
C GLU A 167 -10.95 -1.15 16.72
N SER A 168 -9.99 -2.07 16.70
CA SER A 168 -9.54 -2.74 17.93
C SER A 168 -8.89 -1.77 18.91
N VAL A 169 -8.19 -0.75 18.41
CA VAL A 169 -7.60 0.31 19.22
C VAL A 169 -8.68 1.27 19.73
N LYS A 170 -9.69 1.58 18.90
CA LYS A 170 -10.89 2.34 19.30
C LYS A 170 -11.81 1.56 20.26
N GLY A 171 -11.86 0.24 20.22
CA GLY A 171 -12.70 -0.57 21.10
C GLY A 171 -12.20 -0.62 22.55
N GLY A 172 -10.91 -0.33 22.76
CA GLY A 172 -10.34 -0.01 24.08
C GLY A 172 -10.69 1.40 24.58
N PHE A 173 -11.30 2.23 23.73
CA PHE A 173 -11.90 3.52 24.06
C PHE A 173 -13.40 3.29 24.34
N ARG A 174 -13.71 2.89 25.57
CA ARG A 174 -15.05 3.17 26.12
C ARG A 174 -14.95 4.56 26.77
N ALA A 175 -15.85 5.45 26.35
CA ALA A 175 -16.05 6.76 26.97
C ALA A 175 -16.27 6.64 28.48
#